data_AF-A0A328PUS0-F1
#
_entry.id   AF-A0A328PUS0-F1
#
_cell.length_a   1.000
_cell.length_b   1.000
_cell.length_c   1.000
_cell.angle_alpha   90.00
_cell.angle_beta   90.00
_cell.angle_gamma   90.00
#
_symmetry.space_group_name_H-M   'P 1'
#
loop_
_entity.id
_entity.type
_entity.pdbx_description
1 polymer ?
#
loop_
_entity_poly.entity_id
_entity_poly.type
_entity_poly.pdbx_seq_one_letter_code
_entity_poly.pdbx_strand_id
1 'polypeptide(L)' 'MTKEQKFYKALQDVFIGAKIEGEGGFVNLMRIKSNYYRKIEDILKKDIESALENYPSFRDELMETPCFSVISRV' A
#
# COMPACT_ATOMS: atom_id res chain seq x y z
N MET A 1 14.76 2.67 7.52
CA MET A 1 13.36 2.33 7.18
C MET A 1 12.87 1.30 8.18
N THR A 2 11.78 1.60 8.88
CA THR A 2 11.10 0.66 9.80
C THR A 2 10.34 -0.41 9.00
N LYS A 3 10.00 -1.56 9.60
CA LYS A 3 9.21 -2.63 8.95
C LYS A 3 7.87 -2.09 8.44
N GLU A 4 7.23 -1.25 9.24
CA GLU A 4 6.00 -0.53 8.91
C GLU A 4 6.11 0.35 7.67
N GLN A 5 7.20 1.12 7.53
CA GLN A 5 7.45 1.92 6.32
C GLN A 5 7.59 1.07 5.07
N LYS A 6 8.19 -0.13 5.17
CA LYS A 6 8.30 -1.06 4.04
C LYS A 6 6.95 -1.66 3.68
N PHE A 7 6.13 -1.99 4.67
CA PHE A 7 4.77 -2.50 4.46
C PHE A 7 3.90 -1.49 3.71
N TYR A 8 3.81 -0.25 4.18
CA TYR A 8 3.01 0.77 3.52
C TYR A 8 3.53 1.13 2.13
N LYS A 9 4.85 1.10 1.93
CA LYS A 9 5.44 1.29 0.60
C LYS A 9 5.08 0.16 -0.36
N ALA A 10 5.15 -1.10 0.07
CA ALA A 10 4.71 -2.23 -0.74
C ALA A 10 3.21 -2.17 -1.04
N LEU A 11 2.39 -1.83 -0.05
CA LEU A 11 0.95 -1.66 -0.25
C LEU A 11 0.68 -0.58 -1.30
N GLN A 12 1.36 0.56 -1.19
CA GLN A 12 1.30 1.62 -2.19
C GLN A 12 1.75 1.14 -3.57
N ASP A 13 2.83 0.36 -3.67
CA ASP A 13 3.33 -0.20 -4.91
C ASP A 13 2.35 -1.23 -5.53
N VAL A 14 1.61 -2.00 -4.73
CA VAL A 14 0.55 -2.91 -5.22
C VAL A 14 -0.61 -2.13 -5.85
N PHE A 15 -1.05 -1.05 -5.20
CA PHE A 15 -2.22 -0.30 -5.65
C PHE A 15 -1.90 0.69 -6.78
N ILE A 16 -0.78 1.40 -6.67
CA ILE A 16 -0.36 2.43 -7.63
C ILE A 16 0.49 1.81 -8.75
N GLY A 17 1.33 0.82 -8.45
CA GLY A 17 2.33 0.30 -9.38
C GLY A 17 3.51 1.24 -9.55
N ALA A 18 4.28 1.05 -10.62
CA ALA A 18 5.33 1.98 -11.01
C ALA A 18 4.74 3.36 -11.32
N LYS A 19 5.38 4.44 -10.83
CA LYS A 19 5.02 5.80 -11.27
C LYS A 19 5.29 5.91 -12.78
N ILE A 20 4.22 6.10 -13.55
CA ILE A 20 4.32 6.34 -14.98
C ILE A 20 4.38 7.85 -15.20
N GLU A 21 5.54 8.33 -15.66
CA GLU A 21 5.76 9.72 -16.06
C GLU A 21 5.62 9.83 -17.59
N GLY A 22 4.82 10.79 -18.06
CA GLY A 22 4.57 11.02 -19.48
C GLY A 22 3.31 11.84 -19.73
N GLU A 23 3.06 12.19 -21.00
CA GLU A 23 1.83 12.84 -21.45
C GLU A 23 1.06 11.88 -22.37
N GLY A 24 -0.09 11.41 -21.92
CA GLY A 24 -0.94 10.48 -22.66
C GLY A 24 -2.18 10.08 -21.89
N GLY A 25 -3.24 9.65 -22.59
CA GLY A 25 -4.52 9.27 -21.96
C GLY A 25 -4.39 8.17 -20.90
N PHE A 26 -3.49 7.20 -21.12
CA PHE A 26 -3.18 6.15 -20.15
C PHE A 26 -2.52 6.70 -18.87
N VAL A 27 -1.61 7.66 -19.00
CA VAL A 27 -0.96 8.32 -17.85
C VAL A 27 -1.99 9.09 -17.02
N ASN A 28 -2.97 9.72 -17.67
CA ASN A 28 -4.02 10.46 -16.98
C ASN A 28 -4.92 9.54 -16.13
N LEU A 29 -5.26 8.35 -16.66
CA LEU A 29 -6.00 7.33 -15.90
C LEU A 29 -5.20 6.81 -14.70
N MET A 30 -3.89 6.58 -14.87
CA MET A 30 -3.02 6.15 -13.77
C MET A 30 -2.88 7.23 -12.70
N ARG A 31 -2.82 8.52 -13.07
CA ARG A 31 -2.86 9.65 -12.13
C ARG A 31 -4.17 9.70 -11.35
N ILE A 32 -5.31 9.49 -12.00
CA ILE A 32 -6.62 9.43 -11.33
C ILE A 32 -6.68 8.26 -10.35
N LYS A 33 -6.22 7.06 -10.76
CA LYS A 33 -6.14 5.88 -9.89
C LYS A 33 -5.26 6.13 -8.66
N SER A 34 -4.09 6.75 -8.85
CA SER A 34 -3.16 7.10 -7.76
C SER A 34 -3.76 8.14 -6.80
N ASN A 35 -4.42 9.18 -7.33
CA ASN A 35 -5.09 10.18 -6.51
C ASN A 35 -6.28 9.61 -5.72
N TYR A 36 -7.02 8.66 -6.31
CA TYR A 36 -8.06 7.95 -5.58
C TYR A 36 -7.48 7.11 -4.44
N TYR A 37 -6.40 6.37 -4.71
CA TYR A 37 -5.71 5.59 -3.68
C TYR A 37 -5.24 6.46 -2.51
N ARG A 38 -4.66 7.65 -2.79
CA ARG A 38 -4.25 8.59 -1.74
C ARG A 38 -5.39 9.04 -0.83
N LYS A 39 -6.61 9.18 -1.36
CA LYS A 39 -7.78 9.56 -0.54
C LYS A 39 -8.26 8.43 0.36
N ILE A 40 -8.11 7.19 -0.09
CA ILE A 40 -8.53 6.01 0.69
C ILE A 40 -7.41 5.48 1.59
N GLU A 41 -6.15 5.87 1.35
CA GLU A 41 -4.99 5.43 2.13
C GLU A 41 -5.17 5.73 3.63
N ASP A 42 -5.67 6.93 3.95
CA ASP A 42 -5.94 7.31 5.35
C ASP A 42 -7.08 6.51 5.97
N ILE A 43 -8.08 6.12 5.17
CA ILE A 43 -9.19 5.27 5.63
C ILE A 43 -8.68 3.85 5.89
N LEU A 44 -7.90 3.31 4.95
CA LEU A 44 -7.28 1.99 5.07
C LEU A 44 -6.36 1.90 6.29
N LYS A 45 -5.55 2.94 6.54
CA LYS A 45 -4.70 3.01 7.73
C LYS A 45 -5.51 2.96 9.01
N LYS A 46 -6.60 3.73 9.09
CA LYS A 46 -7.50 3.72 10.25
C LYS A 46 -8.19 2.37 10.44
N ASP A 47 -8.64 1.74 9.36
CA ASP A 47 -9.25 0.42 9.43
C ASP A 47 -8.25 -0.65 9.89
N ILE A 48 -7.00 -0.58 9.41
CA ILE A 48 -5.90 -1.44 9.87
C ILE A 48 -5.63 -1.19 11.35
N GLU A 49 -5.51 0.07 11.80
CA GLU A 49 -5.30 0.40 13.22
C GLU A 49 -6.44 -0.14 14.10
N SER A 50 -7.70 0.05 13.69
CA SER A 50 -8.86 -0.47 14.42
C SER A 50 -8.91 -2.00 14.46
N ALA A 51 -8.51 -2.67 13.38
CA ALA A 51 -8.37 -4.13 13.38
C ALA A 51 -7.23 -4.59 14.31
N LEU A 52 -6.12 -3.85 14.36
CA LEU A 52 -4.98 -4.13 15.22
C LEU A 52 -5.25 -3.88 16.70
N GLU A 53 -6.19 -2.98 17.06
CA GLU A 53 -6.67 -2.83 18.44
C GLU A 53 -7.30 -4.12 18.95
N ASN A 54 -8.02 -4.83 18.09
CA ASN A 54 -8.65 -6.11 18.42
C ASN A 54 -7.64 -7.27 18.46
N TYR A 55 -6.52 -7.15 17.72
CA TYR A 55 -5.50 -8.19 17.59
C TYR A 55 -4.08 -7.61 17.71
N PRO A 56 -3.65 -7.19 18.92
CA PRO A 56 -2.37 -6.51 19.11
C PRO A 56 -1.16 -7.40 18.76
N SER A 57 -1.27 -8.72 19.01
CA SER A 57 -0.25 -9.71 18.68
C SER A 57 -0.05 -9.91 17.18
N PHE A 58 -1.06 -9.57 16.37
CA PHE A 58 -1.03 -9.70 14.91
C PHE A 58 -0.31 -8.53 14.23
N ARG A 59 -0.01 -7.43 14.95
CA ARG A 59 0.69 -6.27 14.39
C ARG A 59 2.05 -6.63 13.82
N ASP A 60 2.84 -7.36 14.60
CA ASP A 60 4.17 -7.78 14.17
C ASP A 60 4.08 -8.78 13.01
N GLU A 61 3.14 -9.73 13.06
CA GLU A 61 2.94 -10.70 11.97
C GLU A 61 2.50 -10.02 10.66
N LEU A 62 1.54 -9.10 10.71
CA LEU A 62 1.08 -8.32 9.57
C LEU A 62 2.24 -7.54 8.92
N MET A 63 3.13 -6.98 9.74
CA MET A 63 4.29 -6.20 9.28
C MET A 63 5.51 -7.06 8.93
N GLU A 64 5.58 -8.32 9.40
CA GLU A 64 6.58 -9.31 9.04
C GLU A 64 6.20 -10.12 7.79
N THR A 65 4.90 -10.21 7.47
CA THR A 65 4.39 -11.22 6.53
C THR A 65 5.17 -11.20 5.20
N PRO A 66 5.66 -12.36 4.72
CA PRO A 66 6.46 -12.52 3.51
C PRO A 66 5.75 -12.20 2.18
N CYS A 67 4.55 -11.56 2.21
CA CYS A 67 3.86 -11.07 1.01
C CYS A 67 4.78 -10.24 0.11
N PHE A 68 5.78 -9.58 0.69
CA PHE A 68 6.83 -8.86 -0.02
C PHE A 68 7.62 -9.73 -1.02
N SER A 69 7.87 -11.01 -0.71
CA SER A 69 8.56 -11.94 -1.62
C SER A 69 7.70 -12.41 -2.79
N VAL A 70 6.38 -12.39 -2.62
CA VAL A 70 5.40 -12.83 -3.62
C VAL A 70 5.10 -11.67 -4.58
N ILE A 71 4.91 -10.47 -4.05
CA ILE A 71 4.61 -9.26 -4.84
C ILE A 71 5.85 -8.77 -5.61
N SER A 72 7.07 -8.94 -5.08
CA SER A 72 8.29 -8.57 -5.83
C SER A 72 8.68 -9.57 -6.93
N ARG A 73 7.97 -10.70 -7.05
CA ARG A 73 8.22 -11.76 -8.03
C ARG A 73 7.19 -11.81 -9.15
N VAL A 74 6.15 -10.97 -9.10
CA VAL A 74 5.12 -10.81 -10.14
C VAL A 74 5.24 -9.41 -10.72
#